data_AF-A0A3C1P614-F1
#
_entry.id   AF-A0A3C1P614-F1
#
_cell.length_a   1.000
_cell.length_b   1.000
_cell.length_c   1.000
_cell.angle_alpha   90.00
_cell.angle_beta   90.00
_cell.angle_gamma   90.00
#
_symmetry.space_group_name_H-M   'P 1'
#
loop_
_entity.id
_entity.type
_entity.pdbx_description
1 polymer ?
#
loop_
_entity_poly.entity_id
_entity_poly.type
_entity_poly.pdbx_seq_one_letter_code
_entity_poly.pdbx_strand_id
1 'polypeptide(L)'
;LLHMEIVRERLEREANLDLISTAPNVIYRVVLDDGKEIVVTNPSEFPTQKVSRIFEPIVKSTIILPSEFVGTVMELCQQRRGTLLGMDYLSEDRVEMRYTLPLAEIVFDFFDALKSRTRGYASLDYELSGEQEADLVKVDILL
;
A
#
# COMPACT_ATOMS: atom_id res chain seq x y z
N LEU A 1 -7.05 7.09 6.06
CA LEU A 1 -8.35 6.44 6.36
C LEU A 1 -9.35 7.38 7.02
N LEU A 2 -8.95 8.22 7.99
CA LEU A 2 -9.85 9.17 8.68
C LEU A 2 -10.74 10.04 7.75
N HIS A 3 -10.19 10.54 6.64
CA HIS A 3 -10.96 11.37 5.69
C HIS A 3 -12.07 10.59 4.96
N MET A 4 -11.85 9.32 4.63
CA MET A 4 -12.86 8.47 3.98
C MET A 4 -13.99 8.10 4.95
N GLU A 5 -13.63 7.84 6.21
CA GLU A 5 -14.56 7.45 7.27
C GLU A 5 -15.52 8.59 7.61
N ILE A 6 -15.02 9.83 7.76
CA ILE A 6 -15.85 11.01 8.02
C ILE A 6 -16.79 11.30 6.83
N VAL A 7 -16.30 11.17 5.59
CA VAL A 7 -17.16 11.39 4.40
C VAL A 7 -18.25 10.33 4.31
N ARG A 8 -17.94 9.07 4.59
CA ARG A 8 -18.92 7.98 4.65
C ARG A 8 -19.97 8.22 5.72
N GLU A 9 -19.55 8.51 6.96
CA GLU A 9 -20.46 8.72 8.09
C GLU A 9 -21.43 9.89 7.84
N ARG A 10 -20.92 10.96 7.20
CA ARG A 10 -21.77 12.09 6.79
C ARG A 10 -22.75 11.71 5.67
N LEU A 11 -22.33 10.93 4.67
CA LEU A 11 -23.24 10.51 3.60
C LEU A 11 -24.33 9.54 4.10
N GLU A 12 -24.00 8.61 4.98
CA GLU A 12 -24.98 7.70 5.59
C GLU A 12 -26.00 8.48 6.46
N ARG A 13 -25.54 9.44 7.29
CA ARG A 13 -26.42 10.22 8.17
C ARG A 13 -27.20 11.33 7.47
N GLU A 14 -26.59 12.05 6.54
CA GLU A 14 -27.20 13.24 5.91
C GLU A 14 -27.96 12.90 4.61
N ALA A 15 -27.53 11.87 3.86
CA ALA A 15 -28.13 11.51 2.58
C ALA A 15 -28.95 10.20 2.62
N ASN A 16 -28.98 9.49 3.77
CA ASN A 16 -29.71 8.23 3.97
C ASN A 16 -29.39 7.17 2.88
N LEU A 17 -28.12 7.13 2.47
CA LEU A 17 -27.58 6.19 1.48
C LEU A 17 -26.89 5.04 2.21
N ASP A 18 -27.17 3.81 1.81
CA ASP A 18 -26.49 2.62 2.30
C ASP A 18 -25.21 2.41 1.46
N LEU A 19 -24.04 2.62 2.06
CA LEU A 19 -22.75 2.65 1.36
C LEU A 19 -21.94 1.39 1.65
N ILE A 20 -21.61 0.64 0.59
CA ILE A 20 -20.67 -0.47 0.65
C ILE A 20 -19.28 0.07 0.30
N SER A 21 -18.38 0.16 1.28
CA SER A 21 -16.98 0.51 1.05
C SER A 21 -16.21 -0.74 0.62
N THR A 22 -15.72 -0.77 -0.60
CA THR A 22 -14.79 -1.80 -1.07
C THR A 22 -13.36 -1.47 -0.67
N ALA A 23 -12.49 -2.48 -0.62
CA ALA A 23 -11.07 -2.26 -0.43
C ALA A 23 -10.53 -1.35 -1.55
N PRO A 24 -9.68 -0.35 -1.23
CA PRO A 24 -9.05 0.46 -2.26
C PRO A 24 -8.20 -0.45 -3.15
N ASN A 25 -8.45 -0.38 -4.46
CA ASN A 25 -7.65 -1.09 -5.45
C ASN A 25 -6.56 -0.16 -5.98
N VAL A 26 -5.42 -0.76 -6.32
CA VAL A 26 -4.36 -0.09 -7.07
C VAL A 26 -4.46 -0.48 -8.54
N ILE A 27 -3.93 0.38 -9.40
CA ILE A 27 -3.92 0.17 -10.85
C ILE A 27 -2.69 -0.67 -11.18
N TYR A 28 -2.89 -1.79 -11.87
CA TYR A 28 -1.81 -2.65 -12.35
C TYR A 28 -1.62 -2.49 -13.86
N ARG A 29 -0.38 -2.56 -14.33
CA ARG A 29 -0.08 -2.62 -15.77
C ARG A 29 0.36 -4.02 -16.14
N VAL A 30 -0.39 -4.66 -17.01
CA VAL A 30 -0.20 -6.06 -17.41
C VAL A 30 0.28 -6.11 -18.85
N VAL A 31 1.37 -6.85 -19.10
CA VAL A 31 1.90 -7.10 -20.43
C VAL A 31 1.59 -8.54 -20.81
N LEU A 32 0.83 -8.72 -21.89
CA LEU A 32 0.49 -10.02 -22.45
C LEU A 32 1.66 -10.62 -23.25
N ASP A 33 1.60 -11.93 -23.53
CA ASP A 33 2.60 -12.62 -24.35
C ASP A 33 2.71 -12.08 -25.79
N ASP A 34 1.66 -11.44 -26.31
CA ASP A 34 1.66 -10.78 -27.63
C ASP A 34 2.29 -9.37 -27.59
N GLY A 35 2.79 -8.93 -26.43
CA GLY A 35 3.36 -7.61 -26.20
C GLY A 35 2.33 -6.50 -25.97
N LYS A 36 1.04 -6.81 -25.92
CA LYS A 36 0.00 -5.83 -25.64
C LYS A 36 -0.03 -5.46 -24.16
N GLU A 37 -0.09 -4.16 -23.88
CA GLU A 37 -0.23 -3.64 -22.53
C GLU A 37 -1.71 -3.39 -22.20
N ILE A 38 -2.12 -3.80 -21.00
CA ILE A 38 -3.47 -3.62 -20.46
C ILE A 38 -3.34 -3.00 -19.08
N VAL A 39 -4.04 -1.89 -18.86
CA VAL A 39 -4.18 -1.29 -17.54
C VAL A 39 -5.38 -1.93 -16.86
N VAL A 40 -5.13 -2.63 -15.76
CA VAL A 40 -6.14 -3.33 -14.96
C VAL A 40 -6.46 -2.48 -13.74
N THR A 41 -7.69 -1.96 -13.70
CA THR A 41 -8.18 -1.14 -12.56
C THR A 41 -9.04 -1.94 -11.60
N ASN A 42 -9.60 -3.05 -12.07
CA ASN A 42 -10.42 -3.96 -11.29
C ASN A 42 -9.94 -5.40 -11.49
N PRO A 43 -9.83 -6.23 -10.43
CA PRO A 43 -9.50 -7.66 -10.54
C PRO A 43 -10.37 -8.45 -11.54
N SER A 44 -11.62 -8.03 -11.78
CA SER A 44 -12.51 -8.66 -12.78
C SER A 44 -12.09 -8.40 -14.23
N GLU A 45 -11.35 -7.33 -14.49
CA GLU A 45 -10.81 -6.97 -15.82
C GLU A 45 -9.49 -7.69 -16.11
N PHE A 46 -8.99 -8.48 -15.16
CA PHE A 46 -7.73 -9.19 -15.32
C PHE A 46 -7.82 -10.17 -16.50
N PRO A 47 -6.89 -10.11 -17.48
CA PRO A 47 -6.98 -10.89 -18.69
C PRO A 47 -6.92 -12.40 -18.41
N THR A 48 -7.75 -13.16 -19.11
CA THR A 48 -7.76 -14.64 -19.04
C THR A 48 -6.63 -15.28 -19.85
N GLN A 49 -5.94 -14.49 -20.68
CA GLN A 49 -4.82 -14.92 -21.50
C GLN A 49 -3.55 -15.08 -20.66
N LYS A 50 -2.53 -15.75 -21.22
CA LYS A 50 -1.23 -15.82 -20.57
C LYS A 50 -0.61 -14.43 -20.48
N VAL A 51 -0.23 -14.10 -19.25
CA VAL A 51 0.43 -12.84 -18.91
C VAL A 51 1.93 -13.08 -18.90
N SER A 52 2.67 -12.17 -19.54
CA SER A 52 4.13 -12.21 -19.56
C SER A 52 4.71 -11.50 -18.33
N ARG A 53 4.24 -10.27 -18.05
CA ARG A 53 4.72 -9.44 -16.95
C ARG A 53 3.60 -8.63 -16.32
N ILE A 54 3.68 -8.40 -15.02
CA ILE A 54 2.75 -7.55 -14.28
C ILE A 54 3.57 -6.49 -13.58
N PHE A 55 3.12 -5.24 -13.68
CA PHE A 55 3.70 -4.10 -13.03
C PHE A 55 2.73 -3.58 -11.97
N GLU A 56 3.23 -3.43 -10.75
CA GLU A 56 2.50 -2.83 -9.63
C GLU A 56 3.07 -1.43 -9.31
N PRO A 57 2.23 -0.50 -8.85
CA PRO A 57 2.66 0.83 -8.48
C PRO A 57 3.44 0.79 -7.18
N ILE A 58 4.55 1.54 -7.16
CA ILE A 58 5.48 1.59 -6.05
C ILE A 58 5.51 2.99 -5.47
N VAL A 59 5.69 3.07 -4.15
CA VAL A 59 5.90 4.33 -3.45
C VAL A 59 7.23 4.35 -2.74
N LYS A 60 7.84 5.53 -2.70
CA LYS A 60 8.88 5.85 -1.74
C LYS A 60 8.19 6.35 -0.48
N SER A 61 8.53 5.73 0.63
CA SER A 61 7.96 6.00 1.94
C SER A 61 9.04 6.50 2.87
N THR A 62 8.74 7.57 3.59
CA THR A 62 9.58 8.13 4.66
C THR A 62 8.85 7.94 5.98
N ILE A 63 9.47 7.19 6.89
CA ILE A 63 8.92 6.88 8.21
C ILE A 63 9.80 7.54 9.26
N ILE A 64 9.21 8.39 10.08
CA ILE A 64 9.90 9.01 11.22
C ILE A 64 9.31 8.42 12.49
N LEU A 65 10.16 7.88 13.35
CA LEU A 65 9.75 7.22 14.59
C LEU A 65 10.82 7.33 15.69
N PRO A 66 10.44 7.08 16.95
CA PRO A 66 11.42 6.93 18.03
C PRO A 66 12.34 5.72 17.83
N SER A 67 13.61 5.83 18.24
CA SER A 67 14.64 4.78 18.05
C SER A 67 14.27 3.43 18.68
N GLU A 68 13.48 3.42 19.76
CA GLU A 68 12.99 2.22 20.43
C GLU A 68 12.08 1.33 19.55
N PHE A 69 11.41 1.90 18.54
CA PHE A 69 10.46 1.18 17.68
C PHE A 69 11.05 0.74 16.33
N VAL A 70 12.33 1.02 16.07
CA VAL A 70 12.98 0.76 14.76
C VAL A 70 12.84 -0.70 14.35
N GLY A 71 13.18 -1.64 15.23
CA GLY A 71 13.10 -3.07 14.91
C GLY A 71 11.68 -3.52 14.54
N THR A 72 10.68 -3.05 15.27
CA THR A 72 9.27 -3.38 15.02
C THR A 72 8.74 -2.82 13.70
N VAL A 73 9.17 -1.60 13.33
CA VAL A 73 8.80 -0.98 12.06
C VAL A 73 9.55 -1.62 10.89
N MET A 74 10.82 -1.98 11.06
CA MET A 74 11.58 -2.73 10.06
C MET A 74 10.89 -4.04 9.71
N GLU A 75 10.48 -4.80 10.72
CA GLU A 75 9.76 -6.07 10.53
C GLU A 75 8.44 -5.86 9.79
N LEU A 76 7.67 -4.81 10.15
CA LEU A 76 6.43 -4.46 9.45
C LEU A 76 6.69 -4.13 7.97
N CYS A 77 7.70 -3.33 7.67
CA CYS A 77 8.05 -2.99 6.29
C CYS A 77 8.48 -4.23 5.50
N GLN A 78 9.23 -5.15 6.12
CA GLN A 78 9.69 -6.37 5.47
C GLN A 78 8.55 -7.35 5.19
N GLN A 79 7.58 -7.48 6.11
CA GLN A 79 6.35 -8.25 5.89
C GLN A 79 5.54 -7.73 4.69
N ARG A 80 5.69 -6.44 4.37
CA ARG A 80 4.97 -5.71 3.32
C ARG A 80 5.78 -5.55 2.04
N ARG A 81 6.74 -6.47 1.81
CA ARG A 81 7.62 -6.48 0.63
C ARG A 81 8.43 -5.18 0.47
N GLY A 82 8.71 -4.50 1.59
CA GLY A 82 9.44 -3.25 1.63
C GLY A 82 10.95 -3.44 1.48
N THR A 83 11.56 -2.59 0.66
CA THR A 83 13.02 -2.53 0.49
C THR A 83 13.57 -1.29 1.19
N LEU A 84 14.50 -1.47 2.12
CA LEU A 84 15.16 -0.37 2.82
C LEU A 84 16.08 0.38 1.86
N LEU A 85 15.87 1.68 1.70
CA LEU A 85 16.73 2.58 0.92
C LEU A 85 17.78 3.27 1.78
N GLY A 86 17.44 3.57 3.04
CA GLY A 86 18.34 4.24 3.96
C GLY A 86 17.72 4.50 5.31
N MET A 87 18.57 4.75 6.30
CA MET A 87 18.17 5.04 7.66
C MET A 87 19.13 6.09 8.23
N ASP A 88 18.58 7.19 8.74
CA ASP A 88 19.34 8.28 9.34
C ASP A 88 18.82 8.59 10.75
N TYR A 89 19.74 8.85 11.67
CA TYR A 89 19.40 9.34 13.00
C TYR A 89 19.27 10.86 12.96
N LEU A 90 18.05 11.35 13.11
CA LEU A 90 17.77 12.78 13.19
C LEU A 90 18.19 13.36 14.55
N SER A 91 18.12 12.53 15.60
CA SER A 91 18.59 12.82 16.97
C SER A 91 18.82 11.50 17.73
N GLU A 92 19.27 11.55 18.98
CA GLU A 92 19.45 10.34 19.83
C GLU A 92 18.18 9.48 19.90
N ASP A 93 17.01 10.14 20.00
CA ASP A 93 15.73 9.46 20.15
C ASP A 93 14.92 9.32 18.86
N ARG A 94 15.35 9.86 17.72
CA ARG A 94 14.54 9.87 16.48
C ARG A 94 15.31 9.34 15.28
N VAL A 95 14.62 8.47 14.54
CA VAL A 95 15.14 7.83 13.34
C VAL A 95 14.21 8.12 12.18
N GLU A 96 14.80 8.50 11.06
CA GLU A 96 14.15 8.53 9.75
C GLU A 96 14.54 7.29 8.97
N MET A 97 13.55 6.60 8.43
CA MET A 97 13.71 5.42 7.60
C MET A 97 13.09 5.65 6.23
N ARG A 98 13.83 5.36 5.17
CA ARG A 98 13.36 5.47 3.79
C ARG A 98 13.20 4.08 3.20
N TYR A 99 12.01 3.80 2.71
CA TYR A 99 11.63 2.51 2.12
C TYR A 99 11.01 2.67 0.73
N THR A 100 11.16 1.64 -0.07
CA THR A 100 10.34 1.42 -1.27
C THR A 100 9.32 0.34 -0.96
N LEU A 101 8.04 0.63 -1.12
CA LEU A 101 6.92 -0.26 -0.76
C LEU A 101 5.90 -0.33 -1.90
N PRO A 102 5.30 -1.50 -2.17
CA PRO A 102 4.14 -1.60 -3.06
C PRO A 102 2.96 -0.82 -2.51
N LEU A 103 2.30 -0.01 -3.34
CA LEU A 103 1.15 0.77 -2.92
C LEU A 103 0.02 -0.13 -2.40
N ALA A 104 -0.16 -1.31 -3.01
CA ALA A 104 -1.15 -2.31 -2.59
C ALA A 104 -1.01 -2.74 -1.12
N GLU A 105 0.22 -2.78 -0.61
CA GLU A 105 0.51 -3.18 0.77
C GLU A 105 0.27 -2.05 1.77
N ILE A 106 0.27 -0.79 1.31
CA ILE A 106 0.09 0.39 2.16
C ILE A 106 -1.40 0.77 2.31
N VAL A 107 -2.18 0.66 1.22
CA VAL A 107 -3.55 1.21 1.16
C VAL A 107 -4.55 0.50 2.08
N PHE A 108 -4.24 -0.70 2.56
CA PHE A 108 -5.18 -1.50 3.36
C PHE A 108 -5.04 -1.22 4.87
N ASP A 109 -4.01 -1.76 5.52
CA ASP A 109 -3.86 -1.76 6.99
C ASP A 109 -2.50 -1.26 7.49
N PHE A 110 -1.60 -0.83 6.59
CA PHE A 110 -0.24 -0.45 6.97
C PHE A 110 -0.20 0.69 7.98
N PHE A 111 -1.02 1.73 7.75
CA PHE A 111 -1.04 2.89 8.63
C PHE A 111 -1.52 2.53 10.05
N ASP A 112 -2.55 1.71 10.15
CA ASP A 112 -3.11 1.29 11.44
C ASP A 112 -2.13 0.35 12.17
N ALA A 113 -1.50 -0.57 11.45
CA ALA A 113 -0.45 -1.44 11.98
C ALA A 113 0.76 -0.62 12.47
N LEU A 114 1.21 0.37 11.70
CA LEU A 114 2.31 1.25 12.06
C LEU A 114 1.99 2.04 13.34
N LYS A 115 0.80 2.66 13.40
CA LYS A 115 0.37 3.43 14.57
C LYS A 115 0.22 2.54 15.81
N SER A 116 -0.39 1.36 15.67
CA SER A 116 -0.55 0.40 16.77
C SER A 116 0.80 -0.04 17.35
N ARG A 117 1.73 -0.44 16.48
CA ARG A 117 3.06 -0.93 16.88
C ARG A 117 3.97 0.14 17.47
N THR A 118 3.72 1.42 17.16
CA THR A 118 4.51 2.56 17.65
C THR A 118 3.78 3.43 18.67
N ARG A 119 2.65 2.96 19.21
CA ARG A 119 1.79 3.73 20.14
C ARG A 119 1.39 5.12 19.59
N GLY A 120 1.32 5.24 18.27
CA GLY A 120 0.98 6.46 17.56
C GLY A 120 2.15 7.40 17.26
N TYR A 121 3.36 7.13 17.76
CA TYR A 121 4.52 8.02 17.64
C TYR A 121 5.18 8.03 16.25
N ALA A 122 4.97 6.99 15.42
CA ALA A 122 5.49 7.01 14.06
C ALA A 122 4.63 7.86 13.13
N SER A 123 5.27 8.58 12.21
CA SER A 123 4.64 9.22 11.06
C SER A 123 5.14 8.59 9.77
N LEU A 124 4.25 8.49 8.78
CA LEU A 124 4.55 8.01 7.45
C LEU A 124 4.16 9.09 6.45
N ASP A 125 5.08 9.41 5.56
CA ASP A 125 4.84 10.16 4.34
C ASP A 125 5.21 9.27 3.15
N TYR A 126 4.51 9.39 2.02
CA TYR A 126 4.83 8.61 0.84
C TYR A 126 4.55 9.36 -0.46
N GLU A 127 5.34 9.06 -1.48
CA GLU A 127 5.20 9.59 -2.83
C GLU A 127 5.23 8.45 -3.85
N LEU A 128 4.47 8.60 -4.94
CA LEU A 128 4.51 7.66 -6.05
C LEU A 128 5.89 7.66 -6.71
N SER A 129 6.48 6.47 -6.83
CA SER A 129 7.83 6.25 -7.35
C SER A 129 7.84 5.26 -8.51
N GLY A 130 6.88 5.42 -9.43
CA GLY A 130 6.76 4.61 -10.63
C GLY A 130 6.16 3.24 -10.39
N GLU A 131 6.61 2.26 -11.17
CA GLU A 131 6.10 0.90 -11.15
C GLU A 131 7.28 -0.10 -11.08
N GLN A 132 7.04 -1.27 -10.51
CA GLN A 132 7.98 -2.38 -10.56
C GLN A 132 7.31 -3.65 -11.09
N GLU A 133 8.09 -4.50 -11.72
CA GLU A 133 7.65 -5.84 -12.10
C GLU A 133 7.40 -6.67 -10.84
N ALA A 134 6.25 -7.33 -10.76
CA ALA A 134 5.81 -8.11 -9.62
C ALA A 134 5.24 -9.46 -10.07
N ASP A 135 5.58 -10.51 -9.30
CA ASP A 135 5.05 -11.85 -9.51
C ASP A 135 3.69 -11.97 -8.81
N LEU A 136 2.63 -11.62 -9.54
CA LEU A 136 1.26 -11.57 -9.03
C LEU A 136 0.40 -12.62 -9.74
N VAL A 137 -0.46 -13.29 -8.98
CA VAL A 137 -1.43 -14.25 -9.51
C VAL A 137 -2.85 -13.83 -9.15
N LYS A 138 -3.77 -14.01 -10.09
CA LYS A 138 -5.20 -13.84 -9.82
C LYS A 138 -5.70 -15.03 -9.02
N VAL A 139 -6.38 -14.76 -7.90
CA VAL A 139 -7.03 -15.79 -7.07
C VAL A 139 -8.53 -15.61 -7.17
N ASP A 140 -9.23 -16.65 -7.64
CA ASP A 140 -10.69 -16.69 -7.68
C ASP A 140 -11.22 -17.49 -6.48
N ILE A 141 -12.17 -16.91 -5.72
CA ILE A 141 -12.83 -17.57 -4.58
C ILE A 141 -14.19 -18.08 -5.06
N LEU A 142 -14.39 -19.40 -5.04
CA LEU A 142 -15.65 -20.07 -5.36
C LEU A 142 -16.36 -20.42 -4.04
N LEU A 143 -17.65 -20.09 -3.95
CA LEU A 143 -18.53 -20.41 -2.81
C LEU A 143 -19.35 -21.66 -3.09
#